data_AF-E4XDW0-F1
#
_entry.id   AF-E4XDW0-F1
#
_cell.length_a   1.000
_cell.length_b   1.000
_cell.length_c   1.000
_cell.angle_alpha   90.00
_cell.angle_beta   90.00
_cell.angle_gamma   90.00
#
_symmetry.space_group_name_H-M   'P 1'
#
loop_
_entity.id
_entity.type
_entity.pdbx_description
1 polymer ?
#
loop_
_entity_poly.entity_id
_entity_poly.type
_entity_poly.pdbx_seq_one_letter_code
_entity_poly.pdbx_strand_id
1 'polypeptide(L)'
;MDEDIRMSEVATIFCDLENESLFEEHYRTYIKHYAKYMHFTKLMSREEYAPIQELIQKTFKLKLGHDAYLVEPIQRVCRFPILIQAVLKSAEEKNSPAAPKLRKAKEIMEKQARVINELQQTADAYIDAHEDSVRRTVCKARGQALRRDKIHKAKDHNFVSTFFNQPTFCAHCTDFIWGINAKQGFKCTFCQVTVHKRCYKYINFNCTRRSDGTIKDSLVSKQHDFFDQSYYRPTFCGHCGVILVGFTKQGLQCRICSINVHRKCKDLVVGSLRTHQPQNRNISTPLPH
;
A
#
# COMPACT_ATOMS: atom_id res chain seq x y z
N MET A 1 23.80 -8.01 33.43
CA MET A 1 23.16 -7.10 34.41
C MET A 1 22.78 -5.77 33.77
N ASP A 2 23.70 -5.03 33.16
CA ASP A 2 23.42 -3.72 32.52
C ASP A 2 22.55 -3.82 31.24
N GLU A 3 22.63 -4.92 30.49
CA GLU A 3 21.77 -5.17 29.31
C GLU A 3 20.31 -5.51 29.72
N ASP A 4 20.12 -6.28 30.78
CA ASP A 4 18.79 -6.67 31.28
C ASP A 4 18.04 -5.50 31.91
N ILE A 5 18.76 -4.63 32.62
CA ILE A 5 18.19 -3.40 33.18
C ILE A 5 17.67 -2.52 32.04
N ARG A 6 18.48 -2.28 31.01
CA ARG A 6 18.07 -1.51 29.82
C ARG A 6 16.89 -2.12 29.09
N MET A 7 16.87 -3.45 28.89
CA MET A 7 15.73 -4.14 28.27
C MET A 7 14.46 -4.02 29.10
N SER A 8 14.57 -4.12 30.43
CA SER A 8 13.43 -3.93 31.33
C SER A 8 12.94 -2.48 31.33
N GLU A 9 13.82 -1.48 31.31
CA GLU A 9 13.46 -0.06 31.24
C GLU A 9 12.72 0.26 29.94
N VAL A 10 13.25 -0.20 28.81
CA VAL A 10 12.60 -0.05 27.49
C VAL A 10 11.21 -0.71 27.49
N ALA A 11 11.09 -1.90 28.07
CA ALA A 11 9.79 -2.58 28.17
C ALA A 11 8.79 -1.79 29.03
N THR A 12 9.24 -1.17 30.12
CA THR A 12 8.39 -0.34 30.98
C THR A 12 7.80 0.84 30.20
N ILE A 13 8.62 1.55 29.41
CA ILE A 13 8.15 2.68 28.58
C ILE A 13 6.97 2.28 27.69
N PHE A 14 7.04 1.11 27.06
CA PHE A 14 5.95 0.62 26.21
C PHE A 14 4.75 0.09 27.00
N CYS A 15 4.98 -0.42 28.21
CA CYS A 15 3.89 -0.83 29.09
C CYS A 15 3.07 0.36 29.60
N ASP A 16 3.71 1.50 29.86
CA ASP A 16 3.03 2.71 30.35
C ASP A 16 2.06 3.30 29.31
N LEU A 17 2.32 3.07 28.02
CA LEU A 17 1.42 3.46 26.92
C LEU A 17 0.04 2.76 26.98
N GLU A 18 -0.10 1.67 27.74
CA GLU A 18 -1.40 1.01 27.97
C GLU A 18 -2.41 1.96 28.65
N ASN A 19 -1.91 2.87 29.50
CA ASN A 19 -2.72 3.81 30.26
C ASN A 19 -2.90 5.18 29.55
N GLU A 20 -2.30 5.34 28.37
CA GLU A 20 -2.30 6.61 27.66
C GLU A 20 -3.58 6.79 26.84
N SER A 21 -4.60 7.37 27.48
CA SER A 21 -5.93 7.60 26.88
C SER A 21 -5.91 8.47 25.62
N LEU A 22 -4.87 9.30 25.45
CA LEU A 22 -4.75 10.24 24.35
C LEU A 22 -4.14 9.63 23.07
N PHE A 23 -3.56 8.42 23.13
CA PHE A 23 -2.88 7.83 21.97
C PHE A 23 -3.82 7.70 20.77
N GLU A 24 -4.99 7.10 20.99
CA GLU A 24 -5.96 6.87 19.91
C GLU A 24 -6.50 8.19 19.36
N GLU A 25 -6.78 9.18 20.22
CA GLU A 25 -7.29 10.49 19.81
C GLU A 25 -6.28 11.26 18.95
N HIS A 26 -5.01 11.28 19.36
CA HIS A 26 -3.94 11.92 18.61
C HIS A 26 -3.77 11.27 17.23
N TYR A 27 -3.69 9.93 17.16
CA TYR A 27 -3.51 9.23 15.89
C TYR A 27 -4.77 9.26 15.02
N ARG A 28 -5.97 9.28 15.60
CA ARG A 28 -7.23 9.48 14.86
C ARG A 28 -7.22 10.81 14.13
N THR A 29 -6.83 11.88 14.83
CA THR A 29 -6.73 13.22 14.23
C THR A 29 -5.63 13.25 13.17
N TYR A 30 -4.44 12.74 13.49
CA TYR A 30 -3.31 12.69 12.57
C TYR A 30 -3.63 11.94 11.29
N ILE A 31 -4.13 10.71 11.38
CA ILE A 31 -4.44 9.84 10.23
C ILE A 31 -5.53 10.46 9.36
N LYS A 32 -6.55 11.08 9.96
CA LYS A 32 -7.59 11.81 9.21
C LYS A 32 -6.99 12.95 8.38
N HIS A 33 -6.08 13.73 8.95
CA HIS A 33 -5.42 14.82 8.23
C HIS A 33 -4.40 14.33 7.22
N TYR A 34 -3.65 13.27 7.54
CA TYR A 34 -2.72 12.62 6.64
C TYR A 34 -3.44 12.07 5.40
N ALA A 35 -4.56 11.37 5.58
CA ALA A 35 -5.34 10.83 4.46
C ALA A 35 -5.89 11.96 3.55
N LYS A 36 -6.36 13.06 4.14
CA LYS A 36 -6.74 14.26 3.39
C LYS A 36 -5.55 14.87 2.65
N TYR A 37 -4.40 15.01 3.31
CA TYR A 37 -3.17 15.51 2.70
C TYR A 37 -2.78 14.64 1.49
N MET A 38 -2.82 13.31 1.64
CA MET A 38 -2.51 12.38 0.56
C MET A 38 -3.40 12.60 -0.67
N HIS A 39 -4.66 12.97 -0.47
CA HIS A 39 -5.55 13.38 -1.56
C HIS A 39 -5.13 14.73 -2.20
N PHE A 40 -4.70 15.71 -1.39
CA PHE A 40 -4.24 17.03 -1.84
C PHE A 40 -2.79 17.07 -2.34
N THR A 41 -2.02 15.98 -2.28
CA THR A 41 -0.64 15.93 -2.81
C THR A 41 -0.54 16.38 -4.27
N LYS A 42 -1.59 16.13 -5.08
CA LYS A 42 -1.68 16.63 -6.47
C LYS A 42 -1.80 18.15 -6.59
N LEU A 43 -2.37 18.80 -5.58
CA LEU A 43 -2.38 20.26 -5.52
C LEU A 43 -0.97 20.75 -5.22
N MET A 44 -0.32 20.13 -4.23
CA MET A 44 1.05 20.46 -3.86
C MET A 44 2.05 20.23 -4.99
N SER A 45 1.80 19.28 -5.90
CA SER A 45 2.68 18.97 -7.04
C SER A 45 2.57 19.94 -8.24
N ARG A 46 1.75 21.00 -8.16
CA ARG A 46 1.69 22.03 -9.21
C ARG A 46 2.92 22.93 -9.14
N GLU A 47 3.34 23.42 -10.31
CA GLU A 47 4.51 24.33 -10.42
C GLU A 47 4.39 25.57 -9.54
N GLU A 48 3.17 26.09 -9.38
CA GLU A 48 2.86 27.25 -8.51
C GLU A 48 3.29 27.04 -7.05
N TYR A 49 3.33 25.79 -6.56
CA TYR A 49 3.70 25.45 -5.20
C TYR A 49 5.14 24.94 -5.07
N ALA A 50 5.88 24.78 -6.17
CA ALA A 50 7.28 24.34 -6.15
C ALA A 50 8.19 25.24 -5.27
N PRO A 51 8.08 26.59 -5.30
CA PRO A 51 8.88 27.44 -4.42
C PRO A 51 8.64 27.18 -2.93
N ILE A 52 7.40 26.85 -2.57
CA ILE A 52 7.04 26.52 -1.18
C ILE A 52 7.63 25.16 -0.78
N GLN A 53 7.60 24.18 -1.69
CA GLN A 53 8.22 22.87 -1.43
C GLN A 53 9.73 22.99 -1.20
N GLU A 54 10.42 23.77 -2.04
CA GLU A 54 11.85 24.03 -1.88
C GLU A 54 12.15 24.77 -0.58
N LEU A 55 11.34 25.77 -0.22
CA LEU A 55 11.47 26.49 1.04
C LEU A 55 11.33 25.56 2.25
N ILE A 56 10.33 24.67 2.24
CA ILE A 56 10.12 23.66 3.29
C ILE A 56 11.34 22.74 3.37
N GLN A 57 11.76 22.19 2.23
CA GLN A 57 12.89 21.25 2.18
C GLN A 57 14.19 21.89 2.69
N LYS A 58 14.44 23.16 2.35
CA LYS A 58 15.62 23.90 2.81
C LYS A 58 15.54 24.24 4.31
N THR A 59 14.38 24.72 4.77
CA THR A 59 14.16 25.14 6.16
C THR A 59 14.36 23.97 7.12
N PHE A 60 13.77 22.81 6.80
CA PHE A 60 13.84 21.62 7.61
C PHE A 60 15.00 20.69 7.25
N LYS A 61 15.86 21.08 6.29
CA LYS A 61 17.02 20.32 5.82
C LYS A 61 16.66 18.87 5.45
N LEU A 62 15.55 18.70 4.74
CA LEU A 62 15.00 17.39 4.42
C LEU A 62 15.74 16.75 3.22
N LYS A 63 16.04 15.46 3.33
CA LYS A 63 16.69 14.68 2.27
C LYS A 63 15.72 14.25 1.17
N LEU A 64 14.46 14.03 1.54
CA LEU A 64 13.36 13.66 0.67
C LEU A 64 12.30 14.79 0.68
N GLY A 65 11.29 14.66 -0.16
CA GLY A 65 10.09 15.49 -0.05
C GLY A 65 9.45 15.38 1.34
N HIS A 66 8.84 16.47 1.81
CA HIS A 66 8.21 16.53 3.13
C HIS A 66 7.11 15.46 3.32
N ASP A 67 6.43 15.07 2.24
CA ASP A 67 5.45 13.99 2.18
C ASP A 67 6.00 12.65 2.67
N ALA A 68 7.26 12.34 2.37
CA ALA A 68 7.92 11.12 2.82
C ALA A 68 8.05 11.03 4.36
N TYR A 69 8.04 12.18 5.05
CA TYR A 69 8.14 12.25 6.51
C TYR A 69 6.77 12.19 7.20
N LEU A 70 5.71 12.60 6.51
CA LEU A 70 4.34 12.59 7.05
C LEU A 70 3.77 11.17 7.23
N VAL A 71 4.40 10.14 6.66
CA VAL A 71 4.00 8.74 6.89
C VAL A 71 4.75 8.10 8.06
N GLU A 72 5.86 8.70 8.51
CA GLU A 72 6.76 8.10 9.51
C GLU A 72 6.08 7.84 10.87
N PRO A 73 5.24 8.72 11.44
CA PRO A 73 4.62 8.46 12.73
C PRO A 73 3.76 7.20 12.71
N ILE A 74 3.01 7.00 11.63
CA ILE A 74 2.20 5.79 11.40
C ILE A 74 3.15 4.58 11.32
N GLN A 75 4.14 4.61 10.42
CA GLN A 75 5.11 3.52 10.24
C GLN A 75 5.86 3.16 11.52
N ARG A 76 6.10 4.13 12.39
CA ARG A 76 6.85 3.92 13.62
C ARG A 76 6.05 3.09 14.63
N VAL A 77 4.78 3.42 14.86
CA VAL A 77 3.87 2.58 15.67
C VAL A 77 3.82 1.17 15.13
N CYS A 78 3.70 1.07 13.80
CA CYS A 78 3.69 -0.17 13.07
C CYS A 78 4.96 -1.02 13.29
N ARG A 79 6.13 -0.37 13.39
CA ARG A 79 7.41 -1.08 13.44
C ARG A 79 7.76 -1.59 14.82
N PHE A 80 7.24 -0.99 15.90
CA PHE A 80 7.61 -1.36 17.27
C PHE A 80 7.37 -2.83 17.62
N PRO A 81 6.23 -3.47 17.29
CA PRO A 81 6.04 -4.90 17.56
C PRO A 81 7.14 -5.80 16.98
N ILE A 82 7.66 -5.46 15.79
CA ILE A 82 8.72 -6.20 15.12
C ILE A 82 10.06 -6.01 15.84
N LEU A 83 10.36 -4.77 16.24
CA LEU A 83 11.59 -4.45 16.98
C LEU A 83 11.57 -5.11 18.37
N ILE A 84 10.46 -5.03 19.09
CA ILE A 84 10.29 -5.66 20.39
C ILE A 84 10.40 -7.19 20.26
N GLN A 85 9.82 -7.79 19.20
CA GLN A 85 9.95 -9.22 18.95
C GLN A 85 11.40 -9.66 18.72
N ALA A 86 12.22 -8.84 18.04
CA ALA A 86 13.63 -9.14 17.83
C ALA A 86 14.41 -9.13 19.15
N VAL A 87 14.15 -8.14 20.02
CA VAL A 87 14.76 -8.05 21.36
C VAL A 87 14.26 -9.19 22.26
N LEU A 88 12.95 -9.48 22.24
CA LEU A 88 12.34 -10.57 23.00
C LEU A 88 12.96 -11.92 22.66
N LYS A 89 13.19 -12.21 21.37
CA LYS A 89 13.81 -13.46 20.94
C LYS A 89 15.21 -13.62 21.56
N SER A 90 16.03 -12.56 21.54
CA SER A 90 17.35 -12.59 22.18
C SER A 90 17.26 -12.71 23.70
N ALA A 91 16.24 -12.11 24.33
CA ALA A 91 16.02 -12.21 25.77
C ALA A 91 15.58 -13.62 26.19
N GLU A 92 14.72 -14.27 25.40
CA GLU A 92 14.30 -15.66 25.61
C GLU A 92 15.46 -16.64 25.46
N GLU A 93 16.29 -16.48 24.43
CA GLU A 93 17.49 -17.30 24.21
C GLU A 93 18.49 -17.19 25.38
N LYS A 94 18.58 -16.02 26.02
CA LYS A 94 19.43 -15.77 27.18
C LYS A 94 18.76 -16.07 28.53
N ASN A 95 17.50 -16.55 28.54
CA ASN A 95 16.68 -16.70 29.75
C ASN A 95 16.63 -15.45 30.63
N SER A 96 16.57 -14.27 30.01
CA SER A 96 16.56 -12.99 30.69
C SER A 96 15.28 -12.75 31.51
N PRO A 97 15.36 -12.19 32.73
CA PRO A 97 14.19 -11.85 33.53
C PRO A 97 13.33 -10.74 32.91
N ALA A 98 13.83 -10.03 31.89
CA ALA A 98 13.07 -9.00 31.17
C ALA A 98 12.07 -9.58 30.15
N ALA A 99 12.18 -10.87 29.79
CA ALA A 99 11.37 -11.48 28.72
C ALA A 99 9.84 -11.40 28.96
N PRO A 100 9.29 -11.63 30.17
CA PRO A 100 7.85 -11.47 30.41
C PRO A 100 7.36 -10.04 30.19
N LYS A 101 8.15 -9.04 30.62
CA LYS A 101 7.81 -7.62 30.41
C LYS A 101 7.85 -7.24 28.93
N LEU A 102 8.84 -7.71 28.19
CA LEU A 102 8.94 -7.50 26.75
C LEU A 102 7.77 -8.14 25.98
N ARG A 103 7.27 -9.30 26.43
CA ARG A 103 6.08 -9.94 25.88
C ARG A 103 4.84 -9.05 26.06
N LYS A 104 4.63 -8.52 27.28
CA LYS A 104 3.54 -7.59 27.57
C LYS A 104 3.64 -6.31 26.72
N ALA A 105 4.82 -5.70 26.65
CA ALA A 105 5.08 -4.52 25.82
C ALA A 105 4.77 -4.77 24.34
N LYS A 106 5.12 -5.95 23.82
CA LYS A 106 4.80 -6.36 22.45
C LYS A 106 3.29 -6.43 22.23
N GLU A 107 2.54 -7.08 23.12
CA GLU A 107 1.08 -7.22 23.01
C GLU A 107 0.36 -5.86 23.00
N ILE A 108 0.81 -4.92 23.85
CA ILE A 108 0.29 -3.55 23.88
C ILE A 108 0.53 -2.86 22.53
N MET A 109 1.75 -2.92 22.01
CA MET A 109 2.08 -2.29 20.73
C MET A 109 1.39 -2.96 19.53
N GLU A 110 1.14 -4.27 19.58
CA GLU A 110 0.31 -4.95 18.59
C GLU A 110 -1.14 -4.47 18.63
N LYS A 111 -1.69 -4.20 19.83
CA LYS A 111 -3.01 -3.58 19.98
C LYS A 111 -3.03 -2.19 19.38
N GLN A 112 -2.04 -1.35 19.69
CA GLN A 112 -1.96 0.00 19.11
C GLN A 112 -1.83 -0.03 17.58
N ALA A 113 -1.01 -0.94 17.04
CA ALA A 113 -0.87 -1.13 15.60
C ALA A 113 -2.20 -1.54 14.93
N ARG A 114 -3.04 -2.36 15.60
CA ARG A 114 -4.39 -2.68 15.10
C ARG A 114 -5.28 -1.44 15.01
N VAL A 115 -5.30 -0.62 16.05
CA VAL A 115 -6.05 0.65 16.09
C VAL A 115 -5.61 1.56 14.93
N ILE A 116 -4.31 1.71 14.69
CA ILE A 116 -3.79 2.49 13.56
C ILE A 116 -4.34 2.00 12.21
N ASN A 117 -4.37 0.68 11.98
CA ASN A 117 -4.91 0.15 10.71
C ASN A 117 -6.40 0.45 10.54
N GLU A 118 -7.18 0.29 11.60
CA GLU A 118 -8.62 0.56 11.58
C GLU A 118 -8.88 2.04 11.28
N LEU A 119 -8.11 2.92 11.91
CA LEU A 119 -8.15 4.37 11.63
C LEU A 119 -7.76 4.67 10.18
N GLN A 120 -6.75 4.01 9.61
CA GLN A 120 -6.38 4.18 8.20
C GLN A 120 -7.50 3.71 7.26
N GLN A 121 -8.07 2.53 7.50
CA GLN A 121 -9.16 1.98 6.68
C GLN A 121 -10.41 2.87 6.72
N THR A 122 -10.77 3.39 7.90
CA THR A 122 -11.92 4.29 8.03
C THR A 122 -11.68 5.65 7.36
N ALA A 123 -10.47 6.18 7.44
CA ALA A 123 -10.11 7.42 6.76
C ALA A 123 -10.15 7.27 5.22
N ASP A 124 -9.62 6.17 4.69
CA ASP A 124 -9.66 5.88 3.25
C ASP A 124 -11.11 5.70 2.75
N ALA A 125 -11.93 4.95 3.48
CA ALA A 125 -13.34 4.75 3.15
C ALA A 125 -14.15 6.06 3.15
N TYR A 126 -13.87 6.96 4.10
CA TYR A 126 -14.49 8.28 4.14
C TYR A 126 -14.12 9.14 2.93
N ILE A 127 -12.85 9.11 2.52
CA ILE A 127 -12.36 9.86 1.35
C ILE A 127 -12.97 9.31 0.06
N ASP A 128 -13.02 7.98 -0.10
CA ASP A 128 -13.64 7.34 -1.26
C ASP A 128 -15.12 7.72 -1.39
N ALA A 129 -15.87 7.69 -0.28
CA ALA A 129 -17.27 8.10 -0.25
C ALA A 129 -17.46 9.59 -0.59
N HIS A 130 -16.54 10.45 -0.12
CA HIS A 130 -16.56 11.88 -0.43
C HIS A 130 -16.25 12.14 -1.92
N GLU A 131 -15.25 11.46 -2.50
CA GLU A 131 -14.93 11.55 -3.93
C GLU A 131 -16.13 11.13 -4.79
N ASP A 132 -16.81 10.04 -4.43
CA ASP A 132 -17.99 9.58 -5.15
C ASP A 132 -19.16 10.56 -5.02
N SER A 133 -19.29 11.26 -3.89
CA SER A 133 -20.27 12.33 -3.71
C SER A 133 -19.94 13.56 -4.56
N VAL A 134 -18.70 14.07 -4.50
CA VAL A 134 -18.24 15.21 -5.30
C VAL A 134 -18.34 14.92 -6.79
N ARG A 135 -17.93 13.72 -7.23
CA ARG A 135 -18.08 13.27 -8.62
C ARG A 135 -19.54 13.33 -9.06
N ARG A 136 -20.48 12.87 -8.22
CA ARG A 136 -21.93 12.92 -8.52
C ARG A 136 -22.47 14.36 -8.57
N THR A 137 -22.01 15.26 -7.70
CA THR A 137 -22.47 16.65 -7.64
C THR A 137 -21.91 17.51 -8.77
N VAL A 138 -20.62 17.40 -9.09
CA VAL A 138 -19.98 18.12 -10.21
C VAL A 138 -20.61 17.74 -11.55
N CYS A 139 -21.04 16.48 -11.70
CA CYS A 139 -21.75 16.03 -12.90
C CYS A 139 -23.18 16.58 -13.04
N LYS A 140 -23.79 17.07 -11.95
CA LYS A 140 -25.14 17.66 -11.97
C LYS A 140 -25.11 19.18 -12.18
N ALA A 141 -24.08 19.87 -11.70
CA ALA A 141 -24.01 21.34 -11.69
C ALA A 141 -23.56 21.97 -13.03
N ARG A 142 -22.90 21.21 -13.91
CA ARG A 142 -22.61 21.63 -15.28
C ARG A 142 -23.50 20.81 -16.18
N GLY A 143 -24.48 21.44 -16.86
CA GLY A 143 -25.23 20.85 -17.98
C GLY A 143 -24.36 20.52 -19.20
N GLN A 144 -23.12 20.09 -18.97
CA GLN A 144 -22.21 19.52 -19.94
C GLN A 144 -22.35 18.02 -19.81
N ALA A 145 -22.73 17.35 -20.91
CA ALA A 145 -22.62 15.90 -21.00
C ALA A 145 -21.24 15.49 -20.49
N LEU A 146 -21.20 14.67 -19.44
CA LEU A 146 -20.01 13.93 -19.00
C LEU A 146 -19.28 13.48 -20.26
N ARG A 147 -18.12 14.07 -20.58
CA ARG A 147 -17.25 13.51 -21.61
C ARG A 147 -16.91 12.11 -21.11
N ARG A 148 -17.64 11.10 -21.61
CA ARG A 148 -17.37 9.71 -21.30
C ARG A 148 -15.92 9.47 -21.70
N ASP A 149 -15.09 9.14 -20.73
CA ASP A 149 -13.72 8.75 -21.01
C ASP A 149 -13.74 7.65 -22.06
N LYS A 150 -12.97 7.85 -23.15
CA LYS A 150 -12.93 6.92 -24.28
C LYS A 150 -12.59 5.53 -23.75
N ILE A 151 -13.49 4.57 -23.98
CA ILE A 151 -13.26 3.17 -23.60
C ILE A 151 -12.35 2.53 -24.64
N HIS A 152 -11.21 2.01 -24.19
CA HIS A 152 -10.28 1.26 -25.02
C HIS A 152 -10.51 -0.24 -24.80
N LYS A 153 -11.01 -0.95 -25.82
CA LYS A 153 -11.25 -2.40 -25.73
C LYS A 153 -10.02 -3.20 -26.16
N ALA A 154 -9.63 -4.21 -25.39
CA ALA A 154 -8.60 -5.18 -25.75
C ALA A 154 -8.77 -6.49 -24.96
N LYS A 155 -8.75 -7.66 -25.61
CA LYS A 155 -8.84 -8.99 -24.97
C LYS A 155 -9.95 -9.07 -23.88
N ASP A 156 -11.17 -8.67 -24.24
CA ASP A 156 -12.35 -8.57 -23.36
C ASP A 156 -12.26 -7.56 -22.19
N HIS A 157 -11.20 -6.78 -22.09
CA HIS A 157 -11.10 -5.69 -21.12
C HIS A 157 -11.65 -4.38 -21.70
N ASN A 158 -12.42 -3.67 -20.87
CA ASN A 158 -12.77 -2.26 -21.11
C ASN A 158 -11.83 -1.37 -20.29
N PHE A 159 -10.86 -0.77 -20.95
CA PHE A 159 -9.88 0.11 -20.31
C PHE A 159 -10.33 1.56 -20.34
N VAL A 160 -10.23 2.21 -19.19
CA VAL A 160 -10.41 3.65 -19.04
C VAL A 160 -9.11 4.29 -18.56
N SER A 161 -8.84 5.47 -19.10
CA SER A 161 -7.65 6.22 -18.73
C SER A 161 -7.77 6.68 -17.28
N THR A 162 -6.87 6.20 -16.43
CA THR A 162 -6.98 6.28 -14.98
C THR A 162 -5.76 7.01 -14.41
N PHE A 163 -6.02 7.82 -13.38
CA PHE A 163 -4.97 8.39 -12.54
C PHE A 163 -4.71 7.43 -11.37
N PHE A 164 -3.45 7.08 -11.13
CA PHE A 164 -3.05 6.22 -10.02
C PHE A 164 -2.43 7.09 -8.93
N ASN A 165 -3.09 7.18 -7.78
CA ASN A 165 -2.68 7.94 -6.60
C ASN A 165 -1.73 7.16 -5.67
N GLN A 166 -1.32 5.97 -6.09
CA GLN A 166 -0.40 5.11 -5.36
C GLN A 166 0.54 4.40 -6.34
N PRO A 167 1.72 3.99 -5.85
CA PRO A 167 2.65 3.16 -6.60
C PRO A 167 1.96 1.95 -7.25
N THR A 168 1.87 1.94 -8.58
CA THR A 168 1.13 0.92 -9.35
C THR A 168 1.98 0.38 -10.50
N PHE A 169 2.01 -0.94 -10.65
CA PHE A 169 2.78 -1.63 -11.70
C PHE A 169 1.91 -2.09 -12.87
N CYS A 170 2.48 -2.07 -14.08
CA CYS A 170 1.81 -2.55 -15.27
C CYS A 170 1.77 -4.07 -15.31
N ALA A 171 0.58 -4.67 -15.51
CA ALA A 171 0.41 -6.12 -15.61
C ALA A 171 1.07 -6.76 -16.85
N HIS A 172 1.50 -5.96 -17.84
CA HIS A 172 2.17 -6.48 -19.03
C HIS A 172 3.69 -6.47 -18.92
N CYS A 173 4.30 -5.31 -18.66
CA CYS A 173 5.76 -5.17 -18.61
C CYS A 173 6.34 -5.22 -17.19
N THR A 174 5.49 -5.28 -16.16
CA THR A 174 5.89 -5.28 -14.74
C THR A 174 6.67 -4.05 -14.28
N ASP A 175 6.81 -3.03 -15.13
CA ASP A 175 7.38 -1.75 -14.77
C ASP A 175 6.33 -0.85 -14.12
N PHE A 176 6.84 0.12 -13.38
CA PHE A 176 6.02 1.12 -12.73
C PHE A 176 5.28 1.98 -13.74
N ILE A 177 4.02 2.30 -13.45
CA ILE A 177 3.24 3.27 -14.20
C ILE A 177 3.69 4.67 -13.75
N TRP A 178 4.86 5.11 -14.20
CA TRP A 178 5.49 6.39 -13.86
C TRP A 178 4.74 7.56 -14.48
N GLY A 179 4.53 8.59 -13.65
CA GLY A 179 4.43 9.97 -14.08
C GLY A 179 3.49 10.77 -13.19
N ILE A 180 4.02 11.88 -12.68
CA ILE A 180 3.45 12.63 -11.57
C ILE A 180 2.25 13.49 -12.04
N ASN A 181 2.09 13.71 -13.36
CA ASN A 181 1.22 14.77 -13.91
C ASN A 181 0.28 14.38 -15.10
N ALA A 182 -0.18 13.13 -15.25
CA ALA A 182 -1.16 12.78 -16.30
C ALA A 182 -1.91 11.46 -16.03
N LYS A 183 -2.97 11.16 -16.81
CA LYS A 183 -3.55 9.80 -16.88
C LYS A 183 -2.50 8.85 -17.48
N GLN A 184 -1.61 8.29 -16.67
CA GLN A 184 -0.41 7.54 -17.11
C GLN A 184 -0.73 6.13 -17.67
N GLY A 185 -1.87 5.57 -17.27
CA GLY A 185 -2.22 4.21 -17.63
C GLY A 185 -3.72 3.99 -17.71
N PHE A 186 -4.04 2.74 -17.99
CA PHE A 186 -5.36 2.23 -18.24
C PHE A 186 -5.72 1.25 -17.13
N LYS A 187 -6.93 1.38 -16.60
CA LYS A 187 -7.50 0.45 -15.63
C LYS A 187 -8.74 -0.20 -16.24
N CYS A 188 -8.85 -1.52 -16.13
CA CYS A 188 -10.05 -2.20 -16.58
C CYS A 188 -11.22 -1.90 -15.63
N THR A 189 -12.37 -1.51 -16.18
CA THR A 189 -13.57 -1.19 -15.38
C THR A 189 -14.16 -2.39 -14.65
N PHE A 190 -13.89 -3.61 -15.11
CA PHE A 190 -14.42 -4.84 -14.53
C PHE A 190 -13.42 -5.49 -13.58
N CYS A 191 -12.33 -6.04 -14.11
CA CYS A 191 -11.36 -6.78 -13.28
C CYS A 191 -10.32 -5.90 -12.56
N GLN A 192 -10.30 -4.58 -12.79
CA GLN A 192 -9.35 -3.64 -12.17
C GLN A 192 -7.87 -3.86 -12.51
N VAL A 193 -7.53 -4.70 -13.50
CA VAL A 193 -6.14 -4.82 -14.00
C VAL A 193 -5.63 -3.48 -14.52
N THR A 194 -4.36 -3.18 -14.26
CA THR A 194 -3.72 -1.90 -14.56
C THR A 194 -2.57 -2.10 -15.55
N VAL A 195 -2.49 -1.23 -16.56
CA VAL A 195 -1.47 -1.29 -17.63
C VAL A 195 -1.07 0.10 -18.10
N HIS A 196 0.13 0.28 -18.66
CA HIS A 196 0.44 1.54 -19.35
C HIS A 196 -0.46 1.75 -20.57
N LYS A 197 -0.63 3.01 -20.97
CA LYS A 197 -1.29 3.38 -22.24
C LYS A 197 -0.67 2.72 -23.48
N ARG A 198 0.64 2.45 -23.46
CA ARG A 198 1.34 1.73 -24.54
C ARG A 198 1.17 0.21 -24.45
N CYS A 199 0.89 -0.32 -23.26
CA CYS A 199 0.93 -1.76 -22.98
C CYS A 199 -0.43 -2.47 -23.14
N TYR A 200 -1.56 -1.74 -23.12
CA TYR A 200 -2.89 -2.36 -23.05
C TYR A 200 -3.24 -3.27 -24.25
N LYS A 201 -2.64 -3.05 -25.43
CA LYS A 201 -2.87 -3.90 -26.61
C LYS A 201 -2.07 -5.20 -26.56
N TYR A 202 -1.02 -5.26 -25.74
CA TYR A 202 -0.07 -6.37 -25.68
C TYR A 202 -0.35 -7.35 -24.53
N ILE A 203 -1.41 -7.12 -23.74
CA ILE A 203 -1.87 -8.11 -22.77
C ILE A 203 -2.28 -9.39 -23.50
N ASN A 204 -1.85 -10.53 -22.96
CA ASN A 204 -2.05 -11.85 -23.55
C ASN A 204 -3.12 -12.69 -22.82
N PHE A 205 -3.86 -12.07 -21.90
CA PHE A 205 -4.94 -12.70 -21.14
C PHE A 205 -6.27 -11.99 -21.34
N ASN A 206 -7.36 -12.74 -21.19
CA ASN A 206 -8.71 -12.22 -21.29
C ASN A 206 -9.23 -11.74 -19.93
N CYS A 207 -10.18 -10.81 -19.95
CA CYS A 207 -10.82 -10.34 -18.74
C CYS A 207 -11.59 -11.47 -18.02
N THR A 208 -11.27 -11.67 -16.75
CA THR A 208 -11.87 -12.69 -15.88
C THR A 208 -13.24 -12.29 -15.33
N ARG A 209 -13.60 -11.01 -15.39
CA ARG A 209 -14.87 -10.49 -14.86
C ARG A 209 -15.77 -9.98 -15.99
N ARG A 210 -17.01 -10.46 -16.03
CA ARG A 210 -18.05 -10.02 -16.97
C ARG A 210 -18.60 -8.65 -16.58
N SER A 211 -19.33 -8.03 -17.51
CA SER A 211 -19.99 -6.74 -17.28
C SER A 211 -21.10 -6.78 -16.24
N ASP A 212 -21.68 -7.95 -15.98
CA ASP A 212 -22.66 -8.21 -14.92
C ASP A 212 -22.01 -8.45 -13.54
N GLY A 213 -20.68 -8.38 -13.45
CA GLY A 213 -19.94 -8.60 -12.21
C GLY A 213 -19.59 -10.06 -11.92
N THR A 214 -20.09 -11.03 -12.69
CA THR A 214 -19.77 -12.46 -12.53
C THR A 214 -18.37 -12.79 -13.02
N ILE A 215 -17.76 -13.83 -12.46
CA ILE A 215 -16.45 -14.33 -12.89
C ILE A 215 -16.66 -15.34 -14.03
N LYS A 216 -15.82 -15.31 -15.07
CA LYS A 216 -15.89 -16.27 -16.19
C LYS A 216 -15.29 -17.62 -15.76
N ASP A 217 -16.15 -18.59 -15.45
CA ASP A 217 -15.79 -19.92 -14.91
C ASP A 217 -14.73 -20.67 -15.73
N SER A 218 -14.67 -20.49 -17.06
CA SER A 218 -13.68 -21.16 -17.92
C SER A 218 -12.25 -20.60 -17.81
N LEU A 219 -12.03 -19.48 -17.11
CA LEU A 219 -10.72 -18.83 -16.95
C LEU A 219 -10.24 -18.78 -15.49
N VAL A 220 -11.08 -19.23 -14.55
CA VAL A 220 -10.76 -19.28 -13.11
C VAL A 220 -9.68 -20.33 -12.87
N SER A 221 -8.64 -19.90 -12.16
CA SER A 221 -7.49 -20.69 -11.71
C SER A 221 -7.77 -22.19 -11.51
N LYS A 222 -7.36 -23.01 -12.48
CA LYS A 222 -7.09 -24.43 -12.24
C LYS A 222 -5.63 -24.71 -11.85
N GLN A 223 -4.79 -23.69 -11.59
CA GLN A 223 -3.33 -23.89 -11.42
C GLN A 223 -2.65 -23.04 -10.33
N HIS A 224 -3.37 -22.39 -9.41
CA HIS A 224 -2.75 -21.70 -8.28
C HIS A 224 -3.17 -22.27 -6.93
N ASP A 225 -2.19 -22.72 -6.17
CA ASP A 225 -2.33 -23.12 -4.77
C ASP A 225 -1.89 -21.96 -3.87
N PHE A 226 -2.86 -21.17 -3.41
CA PHE A 226 -2.63 -19.96 -2.63
C PHE A 226 -2.61 -20.22 -1.13
N PHE A 227 -1.64 -19.64 -0.43
CA PHE A 227 -1.59 -19.60 1.03
C PHE A 227 -1.43 -18.17 1.55
N ASP A 228 -1.87 -17.94 2.78
CA ASP A 228 -1.69 -16.64 3.46
C ASP A 228 -0.22 -16.36 3.71
N GLN A 229 0.27 -15.22 3.24
CA GLN A 229 1.67 -14.83 3.37
C GLN A 229 1.81 -13.46 4.04
N SER A 230 2.70 -13.40 5.03
CA SER A 230 3.12 -12.15 5.66
C SER A 230 4.34 -11.59 4.93
N TYR A 231 4.23 -10.37 4.42
CA TYR A 231 5.30 -9.67 3.72
C TYR A 231 5.93 -8.63 4.64
N TYR A 232 7.25 -8.72 4.82
CA TYR A 232 8.03 -7.76 5.63
C TYR A 232 8.65 -6.65 4.79
N ARG A 233 8.37 -6.64 3.47
CA ARG A 233 8.75 -5.60 2.51
C ARG A 233 7.53 -5.16 1.69
N PRO A 234 7.50 -3.91 1.19
CA PRO A 234 6.48 -3.46 0.25
C PRO A 234 6.35 -4.45 -0.91
N THR A 235 5.21 -5.13 -0.98
CA THR A 235 4.94 -6.17 -1.97
C THR A 235 3.69 -5.79 -2.75
N PHE A 236 3.68 -6.03 -4.06
CA PHE A 236 2.60 -5.60 -4.95
C PHE A 236 1.78 -6.79 -5.42
N CYS A 237 0.48 -6.56 -5.56
CA CYS A 237 -0.46 -7.51 -6.11
C CYS A 237 -0.19 -7.70 -7.62
N GLY A 238 0.13 -8.92 -8.03
CA GLY A 238 0.37 -9.27 -9.44
C GLY A 238 -0.86 -9.17 -10.34
N HIS A 239 -2.05 -8.93 -9.77
CA HIS A 239 -3.29 -8.72 -10.52
C HIS A 239 -3.60 -7.23 -10.76
N CYS A 240 -3.75 -6.44 -9.69
CA CYS A 240 -4.13 -5.03 -9.81
C CYS A 240 -2.93 -4.07 -9.81
N GLY A 241 -1.72 -4.57 -9.56
CA GLY A 241 -0.47 -3.78 -9.53
C GLY A 241 -0.29 -2.92 -8.27
N VAL A 242 -1.24 -2.96 -7.34
CA VAL A 242 -1.28 -2.13 -6.11
C VAL A 242 -0.60 -2.85 -4.94
N ILE A 243 -0.02 -2.08 -4.02
CA ILE A 243 0.63 -2.58 -2.80
C ILE A 243 -0.31 -3.44 -1.93
N LEU A 244 0.24 -4.53 -1.38
CA LEU A 244 -0.38 -5.38 -0.37
C LEU A 244 -0.18 -4.70 0.98
N VAL A 245 -1.25 -4.08 1.51
CA VAL A 245 -1.21 -3.29 2.75
C VAL A 245 -1.57 -4.17 3.95
N GLY A 246 -0.87 -3.96 5.07
CA GLY A 246 -1.12 -4.62 6.36
C GLY A 246 0.17 -5.10 7.07
N PHE A 247 0.03 -5.72 8.23
CA PHE A 247 1.15 -6.14 9.09
C PHE A 247 1.54 -7.62 9.00
N THR A 248 0.54 -8.48 8.91
CA THR A 248 0.67 -9.91 8.74
C THR A 248 -0.43 -10.36 7.79
N LYS A 249 -0.15 -11.39 6.98
CA LYS A 249 -1.11 -11.95 6.01
C LYS A 249 -1.76 -10.90 5.09
N GLN A 250 -0.96 -9.93 4.62
CA GLN A 250 -1.40 -8.81 3.77
C GLN A 250 -1.96 -9.27 2.41
N GLY A 251 -1.60 -10.48 2.00
CA GLY A 251 -2.07 -11.09 0.77
C GLY A 251 -1.83 -12.58 0.75
N LEU A 252 -2.14 -13.18 -0.41
CA LEU A 252 -1.93 -14.58 -0.70
C LEU A 252 -0.69 -14.72 -1.59
N GLN A 253 0.10 -15.77 -1.39
CA GLN A 253 1.16 -16.17 -2.29
C GLN A 253 0.83 -17.54 -2.89
N CYS A 254 1.05 -17.72 -4.19
CA CYS A 254 0.91 -19.01 -4.83
C CYS A 254 2.15 -19.88 -4.58
N ARG A 255 1.99 -21.14 -4.15
CA ARG A 255 3.10 -22.10 -3.96
C ARG A 255 3.77 -22.51 -5.27
N ILE A 256 3.02 -22.45 -6.37
CA ILE A 256 3.46 -22.96 -7.68
C ILE A 256 4.22 -21.88 -8.45
N CYS A 257 3.68 -20.66 -8.53
CA CYS A 257 4.26 -19.58 -9.33
C CYS A 257 4.75 -18.37 -8.52
N SER A 258 4.62 -18.42 -7.18
CA SER A 258 5.06 -17.35 -6.27
C SER A 258 4.43 -15.97 -6.50
N ILE A 259 3.35 -15.88 -7.30
CA ILE A 259 2.62 -14.62 -7.47
C ILE A 259 1.95 -14.21 -6.16
N ASN A 260 2.09 -12.94 -5.82
CA ASN A 260 1.51 -12.34 -4.63
C ASN A 260 0.25 -11.56 -5.02
N VAL A 261 -0.87 -11.76 -4.33
CA VAL A 261 -2.17 -11.14 -4.68
C VAL A 261 -2.95 -10.70 -3.44
N HIS A 262 -3.82 -9.70 -3.58
CA HIS A 262 -4.81 -9.42 -2.54
C HIS A 262 -5.78 -10.61 -2.42
N ARG A 263 -6.37 -10.82 -1.24
CA ARG A 263 -7.42 -11.83 -1.02
C ARG A 263 -8.58 -11.69 -2.03
N LYS A 264 -9.02 -10.46 -2.29
CA LYS A 264 -10.05 -10.12 -3.29
C LYS A 264 -9.64 -10.34 -4.75
N CYS A 265 -8.34 -10.48 -5.01
CA CYS A 265 -7.79 -10.68 -6.35
C CYS A 265 -7.47 -12.14 -6.64
N LYS A 266 -7.61 -13.05 -5.66
CA LYS A 266 -7.33 -14.48 -5.77
C LYS A 266 -7.94 -15.10 -7.02
N ASP A 267 -9.25 -14.89 -7.21
CA ASP A 267 -10.03 -15.54 -8.27
C ASP A 267 -9.94 -14.80 -9.61
N LEU A 268 -9.20 -13.68 -9.66
CA LEU A 268 -9.05 -12.85 -10.86
C LEU A 268 -7.75 -13.15 -11.62
N VAL A 269 -6.87 -13.96 -11.05
CA VAL A 269 -5.59 -14.34 -11.66
C VAL A 269 -5.76 -15.52 -12.60
N VAL A 270 -5.37 -15.31 -13.86
CA VAL A 270 -5.35 -16.36 -14.89
C VAL A 270 -4.04 -17.16 -14.83
N GLY A 271 -4.14 -18.47 -15.06
CA GLY A 271 -3.06 -19.45 -14.88
C GLY A 271 -1.87 -19.37 -15.85
N SER A 272 -1.58 -18.23 -16.48
CA SER A 272 -0.48 -18.15 -17.45
C SER A 272 0.26 -16.79 -17.50
N LEU A 273 0.48 -16.15 -16.35
CA LEU A 273 1.51 -15.12 -16.27
C LEU A 273 2.85 -15.80 -15.96
N ARG A 274 3.68 -15.96 -17.00
CA ARG A 274 5.08 -16.38 -16.86
C ARG A 274 5.75 -15.47 -15.84
N THR A 275 6.32 -16.10 -14.82
CA THR A 275 7.30 -15.51 -13.92
C THR A 275 8.46 -14.97 -14.76
N HIS A 276 8.59 -13.65 -14.91
CA HIS A 276 9.93 -13.11 -14.96
C HIS A 276 10.42 -13.12 -13.52
N GLN A 277 11.45 -13.94 -13.28
CA GLN A 277 12.19 -14.01 -12.03
C GLN A 277 12.46 -12.59 -11.49
N PRO A 278 12.40 -12.37 -10.18
CA PRO A 278 13.00 -11.19 -9.59
C PRO A 278 14.50 -11.25 -9.89
N GLN A 279 14.96 -10.50 -10.89
CA GLN A 279 16.39 -10.21 -10.98
C GLN A 279 16.72 -9.38 -9.74
N ASN A 280 17.43 -10.05 -8.86
CA ASN A 280 18.15 -9.52 -7.73
C ASN A 280 19.00 -8.31 -8.17
N ARG A 281 18.43 -7.10 -8.17
CA ARG A 281 19.20 -5.87 -8.32
C ARG A 281 19.73 -5.48 -6.94
N ASN A 282 20.79 -6.19 -6.55
CA ASN A 282 21.83 -5.63 -5.72
C ASN A 282 22.26 -4.31 -6.38
N ILE A 283 21.94 -3.17 -5.75
CA ILE A 283 22.60 -1.91 -6.08
C ILE A 283 23.93 -1.95 -5.33
N SER A 284 24.91 -2.60 -5.96
CA SER A 284 26.32 -2.40 -5.71
C SER A 284 26.94 -2.05 -7.06
N THR A 285 27.11 -0.76 -7.32
CA THR A 285 28.12 -0.28 -8.26
C THR A 285 28.75 1.02 -7.74
N PRO A 286 30.06 1.21 -7.98
CA PRO A 286 30.91 2.15 -7.25
C PRO A 286 30.83 3.57 -7.85
N LEU A 287 31.18 4.55 -7.03
CA LEU A 287 31.45 5.93 -7.45
C LEU A 287 32.58 5.96 -8.51
N PRO A 288 32.41 6.68 -9.63
CA PRO A 288 33.54 7.07 -10.44
C PRO A 288 34.29 8.24 -9.78
N HIS A 289 35.61 8.20 -9.96
CA HIS A 289 36.63 9.12 -9.44
C HIS A 289 36.38 10.59 -9.70
#